data_AF-A0AAE0B246-F1
#
_entry.id   AF-A0AAE0B246-F1
#
_cell.length_a   1.000
_cell.length_b   1.000
_cell.length_c   1.000
_cell.angle_alpha   90.00
_cell.angle_beta   90.00
_cell.angle_gamma   90.00
#
_symmetry.space_group_name_H-M   'P 1'
#
loop_
_entity.id
_entity.type
_entity.pdbx_description
1 polymer ?
#
loop_
_entity_poly.entity_id
_entity_poly.type
_entity_poly.pdbx_seq_one_letter_code
_entity_poly.pdbx_strand_id
1 'polypeptide(L)' 'MPLYDCMMLLKPNVRKEALMELVARFGKHVYTKNRVLIDIKSFGTVHLGYGIKKLDGRYFQWGPAIDPTTLIQRAQPR' A
#
# COMPACT_ATOMS: atom_id res chain seq x y z
N MET A 1 12.84 9.59 14.94
CA MET A 1 12.16 8.27 14.87
C MET A 1 11.82 7.99 13.41
N PRO A 2 11.94 6.76 12.89
CA PRO A 2 11.92 6.53 11.45
C PRO A 2 10.50 6.59 10.86
N LEU A 3 10.36 7.38 9.80
CA LEU A 3 9.22 7.38 8.89
C LEU A 3 9.29 6.11 8.03
N TYR A 4 8.16 5.43 7.83
CA TYR A 4 8.11 4.25 6.97
C TYR A 4 7.19 4.49 5.79
N ASP A 5 7.77 4.40 4.60
CA ASP A 5 7.03 4.35 3.35
C ASP A 5 6.68 2.90 3.05
N CYS A 6 5.39 2.61 2.94
CA CYS A 6 4.91 1.31 2.52
C CYS A 6 4.43 1.44 1.08
N MET A 7 5.07 0.72 0.16
CA MET A 7 4.64 0.66 -1.24
C MET A 7 3.90 -0.66 -1.49
N MET A 8 2.66 -0.58 -1.96
CA MET A 8 1.84 -1.72 -2.33
C MET A 8 1.76 -1.86 -3.86
N LEU A 9 2.38 -2.92 -4.38
CA LEU A 9 2.25 -3.33 -5.77
C LEU A 9 1.11 -4.36 -5.92
N LEU A 10 0.11 -4.02 -6.71
CA LEU A 10 -1.06 -4.88 -6.93
C LEU A 10 -1.06 -5.53 -8.30
N LYS A 11 -1.62 -6.74 -8.38
CA LYS A 11 -1.79 -7.41 -9.67
C LYS A 11 -2.72 -6.57 -10.57
N PRO A 12 -2.50 -6.56 -11.89
CA PRO A 12 -3.29 -5.75 -12.82
C PRO A 12 -4.78 -6.13 -12.86
N ASN A 13 -5.13 -7.37 -12.51
CA ASN A 13 -6.51 -7.85 -12.51
C ASN A 13 -7.28 -7.56 -11.21
N VAL A 14 -6.68 -6.84 -10.26
CA VAL A 14 -7.36 -6.47 -9.00
C VAL A 14 -8.26 -5.27 -9.27
N ARG A 15 -9.54 -5.41 -8.92
CA ARG A 15 -10.52 -4.33 -9.04
C ARG A 15 -10.24 -3.22 -8.03
N LYS A 16 -10.58 -1.98 -8.39
CA LYS A 16 -10.33 -0.80 -7.55
C LYS A 16 -11.09 -0.87 -6.22
N GLU A 17 -12.26 -1.49 -6.19
CA GLU A 17 -13.09 -1.61 -4.99
C GLU A 17 -12.40 -2.49 -3.93
N ALA A 18 -11.84 -3.63 -4.36
CA ALA A 18 -11.08 -4.52 -3.48
C ALA A 18 -9.81 -3.85 -2.94
N LEU A 19 -9.20 -2.96 -3.73
CA LEU A 19 -8.05 -2.17 -3.31
C LEU A 19 -8.43 -1.14 -2.24
N MET A 20 -9.53 -0.41 -2.43
CA MET A 20 -10.03 0.53 -1.43
C MET A 20 -10.38 -0.17 -0.11
N GLU A 21 -10.98 -1.36 -0.17
CA GLU A 21 -11.26 -2.16 1.02
C GLU A 21 -9.97 -2.57 1.76
N LEU A 22 -8.92 -2.96 1.02
CA LEU A 22 -7.62 -3.30 1.58
C LEU A 22 -6.97 -2.09 2.29
N VAL A 23 -7.01 -0.92 1.65
CA VAL A 23 -6.48 0.33 2.23
C VAL A 23 -7.27 0.73 3.48
N ALA A 24 -8.60 0.59 3.47
CA ALA A 24 -9.43 0.86 4.63
C ALA A 24 -9.10 -0.06 5.82
N ARG A 25 -8.89 -1.36 5.55
CA ARG A 25 -8.46 -2.32 6.57
C ARG A 25 -7.06 -2.02 7.11
N PHE A 26 -6.14 -1.61 6.25
CA PHE A 26 -4.81 -1.16 6.64
C PHE A 26 -4.88 0.09 7.53
N GLY A 27 -5.66 1.10 7.14
CA GLY A 27 -5.90 2.30 7.92
C GLY A 27 -6.46 1.99 9.31
N LYS A 28 -7.45 1.10 9.41
CA LYS A 28 -8.00 0.65 10.70
C LYS A 28 -6.93 -0.02 11.58
N HIS A 29 -6.09 -0.86 11.00
CA HIS A 29 -4.99 -1.54 11.72
C HIS A 29 -3.93 -0.57 12.23
N VAL A 30 -3.56 0.43 11.42
CA VAL A 30 -2.64 1.51 11.81
C VAL A 30 -3.24 2.32 12.97
N TYR A 31 -4.50 2.74 12.83
CA TYR A 31 -5.21 3.50 13.85
C TYR A 31 -5.33 2.73 15.18
N THR A 32 -5.67 1.44 15.14
CA THR A 32 -5.80 0.58 16.33
C THR A 32 -4.48 0.40 17.07
N LYS A 33 -3.34 0.50 16.37
CA LYS A 33 -2.00 0.44 16.97
C LYS A 33 -1.48 1.80 17.44
N ASN A 34 -2.37 2.79 17.55
CA ASN A 34 -2.04 4.18 17.86
C ASN A 34 -0.95 4.71 16.92
N ARG A 35 -0.96 4.33 15.64
CA ARG A 35 -0.05 4.85 14.62
C ARG A 35 -0.76 5.92 13.79
N VAL A 36 0.02 6.76 13.13
CA VAL A 36 -0.49 7.87 12.34
C VAL A 36 -0.29 7.55 10.86
N LEU A 37 -1.25 7.90 10.02
CA LEU A 37 -1.11 7.82 8.56
C LEU A 37 -0.93 9.26 8.05
N ILE A 38 0.08 9.52 7.22
CA ILE A 38 0.29 10.88 6.68
C ILE A 38 -0.51 11.07 5.42
N ASP A 39 -0.29 10.16 4.48
CA ASP A 39 -0.69 10.35 3.09
C ASP A 39 -0.90 8.99 2.42
N ILE A 40 -1.74 8.98 1.39
CA ILE A 40 -2.02 7.83 0.56
C ILE A 40 -1.97 8.30 -0.89
N LYS A 41 -0.90 7.95 -1.60
CA LYS A 41 -0.74 8.31 -3.01
C LYS A 41 -0.98 7.10 -3.91
N SER A 42 -1.63 7.31 -5.05
CA SER A 42 -1.79 6.29 -6.08
C SER A 42 -1.01 6.67 -7.34
N PHE A 43 -0.14 5.77 -7.82
CA PHE A 43 0.72 5.99 -8.99
C PHE A 43 0.17 5.37 -10.29
N GLY A 44 -0.99 4.71 -10.22
CA GLY A 44 -1.59 4.06 -11.39
C GLY A 44 -0.77 2.86 -11.86
N THR A 45 -0.90 2.53 -13.15
CA THR A 45 -0.27 1.34 -13.74
C THR A 45 1.22 1.57 -13.95
N VAL A 46 2.07 0.78 -13.29
CA VAL A 46 3.52 0.90 -13.37
C VAL A 46 4.12 -0.26 -14.15
N HIS A 47 4.99 0.05 -15.10
CA HIS A 47 5.79 -0.93 -15.83
C HIS A 47 7.09 -1.21 -15.07
N LEU A 48 7.41 -2.48 -14.87
CA LEU A 48 8.64 -2.89 -14.19
C LEU A 48 9.77 -3.11 -15.19
N GLY A 49 11.00 -2.81 -14.76
CA GLY A 49 12.21 -3.14 -15.51
C GLY A 49 12.48 -4.65 -15.63
N TYR A 50 11.82 -5.47 -14.81
CA TYR A 50 11.91 -6.93 -14.87
C TYR A 50 10.60 -7.60 -14.43
N GLY A 51 10.38 -8.83 -14.89
CA GLY A 51 9.18 -9.60 -14.56
C GLY A 51 9.26 -10.22 -13.16
N ILE A 52 8.36 -9.83 -12.26
CA ILE A 52 8.26 -10.45 -10.93
C ILE A 52 7.49 -11.77 -11.05
N LYS A 53 8.09 -12.86 -10.56
CA LYS A 53 7.43 -14.17 -10.51
C LYS A 53 6.48 -14.26 -9.30
N LYS A 54 5.22 -14.58 -9.57
CA LYS A 54 4.20 -14.96 -8.57
C LYS A 54 3.67 -16.35 -8.91
N LEU A 55 2.77 -16.87 -8.07
CA LEU A 55 2.10 -18.17 -8.28
C LEU A 55 1.43 -18.26 -9.67
N ASP A 56 0.80 -17.17 -10.10
CA ASP A 56 0.01 -17.13 -11.34
C ASP A 56 0.85 -16.87 -12.60
N GLY A 57 2.15 -16.61 -12.48
CA GLY A 57 3.02 -16.31 -13.62
C GLY A 57 4.04 -15.19 -13.36
N ARG A 58 4.66 -14.70 -14.43
CA ARG A 58 5.58 -13.54 -14.39
C ARG A 58 4.86 -12.27 -14.83
N TYR A 59 4.93 -11.23 -14.00
CA TYR A 59 4.27 -9.96 -14.24
C TYR A 59 5.30 -8.85 -14.50
N PHE A 60 5.23 -8.27 -15.69
CA PHE A 60 6.05 -7.13 -16.12
C PHE A 60 5.33 -5.79 -15.92
N GLN A 61 4.02 -5.83 -15.69
CA GLN A 61 3.17 -4.68 -15.40
C GLN A 61 2.40 -4.97 -14.11
N TRP A 62 2.37 -3.98 -13.22
CA TRP A 62 1.57 -4.03 -12.00
C TRP A 62 0.43 -3.02 -12.11
N GLY A 63 -0.70 -3.39 -11.50
CA GLY A 63 -1.88 -2.53 -11.37
C GLY A 63 -1.58 -1.30 -10.50
N PRO A 64 -2.62 -0.59 -10.01
CA PRO A 64 -2.43 0.67 -9.31
C PRO A 64 -1.46 0.51 -8.14
N ALA A 65 -0.26 1.07 -8.26
CA ALA A 65 0.66 1.15 -7.12
C ALA A 65 0.10 2.18 -6.14
N ILE A 66 -0.04 1.79 -4.88
CA ILE A 66 -0.44 2.71 -3.81
C ILE A 66 0.69 2.78 -2.79
N ASP A 67 1.09 4.00 -2.46
CA ASP A 67 1.99 4.26 -1.35
C ASP A 67 1.19 4.90 -0.21
N PRO A 68 0.69 4.10 0.75
CA PRO A 68 0.31 4.62 2.04
C PRO A 68 1.57 5.02 2.83
N THR A 69 1.92 6.30 2.78
CA THR A 69 2.93 6.91 3.63
C THR A 69 2.49 6.78 5.10
N THR A 70 3.17 5.90 5.85
CA THR A 70 2.76 5.52 7.21
C THR A 70 3.65 6.19 8.25
N LEU A 71 3.10 7.10 9.05
CA LEU A 71 3.79 7.75 10.18
C LEU A 71 3.73 6.85 11.42
N ILE A 72 4.80 6.10 11.68
CA ILE A 72 4.89 5.29 12.90
C ILE A 72 5.30 6.19 14.08
N GLN A 73 4.32 6.84 14.71
CA GLN A 73 4.41 7.30 16.10
C GLN A 73 3.30 6.65 16.90
N ARG A 74 3.60 6.19 18.13
CA ARG A 74 2.57 5.99 19.17
C ARG A 74 1.87 7.33 19.35
N ALA A 75 0.55 7.37 19.21
CA ALA A 75 -0.26 8.46 19.74
C ALA A 75 0.04 8.53 21.23
N GLN A 76 0.86 9.52 21.61
CA GLN A 76 1.14 9.82 23.01
C GLN A 76 -0.20 10.14 23.67
N PRO A 77 -0.61 9.43 24.74
CA PRO A 77 -1.74 9.85 25.53
C PRO A 77 -1.38 11.22 26.13
N ARG A 78 -2.25 12.21 25.92
CA ARG A 78 -2.21 13.47 26.68
C ARG A 78 -2.55 13.21 28.14
#